data_AF-A0A2E0Y5P5-F1
#
_entry.id   AF-A0A2E0Y5P5-F1
#
_cell.length_a   1.000
_cell.length_b   1.000
_cell.length_c   1.000
_cell.angle_alpha   90.00
_cell.angle_beta   90.00
_cell.angle_gamma   90.00
#
_symmetry.space_group_name_H-M   'P 1'
#
loop_
_entity.id
_entity.type
_entity.pdbx_description
1 polymer ?
#
loop_
_entity_poly.entity_id
_entity_poly.type
_entity_poly.pdbx_seq_one_letter_code
_entity_poly.pdbx_strand_id
1 'polypeptide(L)'
;MKRVALLLAAALVLGGLLGVLVARDPGYVLVSYRDVAVESSLWVALAAVILLYLLLRLVGVIVSRLGVGRGGLRNWRERRRHRAARDQTIRGLLQMAEGHWEEARRLLEKAAPEVEAPLINYLNAARAAQEAGDAAGRDRLLRAAEASTPGARFAVGLAQAELQRDQGQWEACLATLLQLYRQAPRHGRVLRMLVDCYRQLEDWQAILELTDALHKHHVLEADALAALRIEAWRGRLDQGRESAADLLDALPRELRHEPAVVSRFAERLAASDAAA
;
A
#
# COMPACT_ATOMS: atom_id res chain seq x y z
N MET A 1 8.94 41.44 39.70
CA MET A 1 9.97 41.81 40.70
C MET A 1 9.42 41.90 42.13
N LYS A 2 8.33 42.66 42.40
CA LYS A 2 7.73 42.78 43.75
C LYS A 2 7.32 41.46 44.40
N ARG A 3 6.76 40.50 43.64
CA ARG A 3 6.37 39.17 44.13
C ARG A 3 7.56 38.30 44.53
N VAL A 4 8.66 38.38 43.78
CA VAL A 4 9.90 37.64 44.08
C VAL A 4 10.60 38.24 45.31
N ALA A 5 10.61 39.57 45.43
CA ALA A 5 11.14 40.25 46.61
C ALA A 5 10.32 39.96 47.89
N LEU A 6 8.98 39.92 47.79
CA LEU A 6 8.10 39.52 48.90
C LEU A 6 8.31 38.06 49.30
N LEU A 7 8.48 37.14 48.34
CA LEU A 7 8.79 35.74 48.62
C LEU A 7 10.16 35.58 49.28
N LEU A 8 11.17 36.34 48.85
CA LEU A 8 12.50 36.33 49.45
C LEU A 8 12.48 36.89 50.88
N ALA A 9 11.79 38.01 51.11
CA ALA A 9 11.63 38.59 52.44
C ALA A 9 10.87 37.65 53.39
N ALA A 10 9.78 37.04 52.91
CA ALA A 10 9.04 36.03 53.67
C ALA A 10 9.89 34.80 53.98
N ALA A 11 10.68 34.31 53.01
CA ALA A 11 11.60 33.19 53.22
C ALA A 11 12.71 33.51 54.22
N LEU A 12 13.22 34.76 54.25
CA LEU A 12 14.23 35.21 55.21
C LEU A 12 13.66 35.27 56.63
N VAL A 13 12.44 35.79 56.78
CA VAL A 13 11.73 35.86 58.07
C VAL A 13 11.38 34.46 58.56
N LEU A 14 10.82 33.60 57.71
CA LEU A 14 10.54 32.20 58.07
C LEU A 14 11.82 31.43 58.39
N GLY A 15 12.89 31.60 57.62
CA GLY A 15 14.18 30.98 57.86
C GLY A 15 14.81 31.41 59.19
N GLY A 16 14.72 32.71 59.51
CA GLY A 16 15.16 33.26 60.80
C GLY A 16 14.33 32.74 61.98
N LEU A 17 13.01 32.70 61.86
CA LEU A 17 12.11 32.15 62.89
C LEU A 17 12.33 30.65 63.12
N LEU A 18 12.48 29.87 62.05
CA LEU A 18 12.84 28.46 62.13
C LEU A 18 14.21 28.29 62.79
N GLY A 19 15.20 29.13 62.45
CA GLY A 19 16.53 29.10 63.08
C GLY A 19 16.52 29.36 64.58
N VAL A 20 15.65 30.26 65.06
CA VAL A 20 15.48 30.53 66.49
C VAL A 20 14.76 29.38 67.21
N LEU A 21 13.77 28.74 66.58
CA LEU A 21 13.12 27.54 67.13
C LEU A 21 14.09 26.36 67.23
N VAL A 22 14.93 26.15 66.21
CA VAL A 22 16.00 25.13 66.20
C VAL A 22 16.96 25.32 67.38
N ALA A 23 17.28 26.57 67.71
CA ALA A 23 18.26 26.90 68.74
C ALA A 23 17.73 26.80 70.18
N ARG A 24 16.40 26.91 70.39
CA ARG A 24 15.80 26.86 71.74
C ARG A 24 15.45 25.46 72.20
N ASP A 25 14.93 24.62 71.31
CA ASP A 25 14.64 23.21 71.58
C ASP A 25 15.10 22.39 70.37
N PRO A 26 16.33 21.85 70.39
CA PRO A 26 16.86 21.16 69.23
C PRO A 26 16.02 19.94 68.85
N GLY A 27 15.25 19.38 69.79
CA GLY A 27 14.49 18.15 69.65
C GLY A 27 15.43 16.98 69.33
N TYR A 28 15.26 15.84 70.00
CA TYR A 28 16.08 14.67 69.67
C TYR A 28 15.21 13.57 69.07
N VAL A 29 15.79 12.88 68.09
CA VAL A 29 15.19 11.69 67.48
C VAL A 29 16.14 10.54 67.78
N LEU A 30 15.67 9.60 68.59
CA LEU A 30 16.33 8.34 68.86
C LEU A 30 15.69 7.27 67.98
N VAL A 31 16.48 6.69 67.07
CA VAL A 31 16.07 5.50 66.32
C VAL A 31 16.84 4.32 66.88
N SER A 32 16.16 3.44 67.62
CA SER A 32 16.75 2.19 68.10
C SER A 32 16.28 1.00 67.25
N TYR A 33 17.24 0.20 66.81
CA TYR A 33 16.97 -1.07 66.13
C TYR A 33 17.96 -2.12 66.61
N ARG A 34 17.47 -3.11 67.36
CA ARG A 34 18.27 -4.14 68.04
C ARG A 34 19.34 -3.50 68.93
N ASP A 35 20.62 -3.80 68.71
CA ASP A 35 21.74 -3.31 69.51
C ASP A 35 22.28 -1.96 69.04
N VAL A 36 21.66 -1.32 68.04
CA VAL A 36 22.09 -0.03 67.49
C VAL A 36 21.07 1.05 67.82
N ALA A 37 21.51 2.05 68.58
CA ALA A 37 20.76 3.29 68.80
C ALA A 37 21.48 4.44 68.09
N VAL A 38 20.78 5.08 67.16
CA VAL A 38 21.27 6.30 66.49
C VAL A 38 20.53 7.47 67.10
N GLU A 39 21.27 8.34 67.78
CA GLU A 39 20.77 9.60 68.29
C GLU A 39 21.11 10.72 67.31
N SER A 40 20.09 11.47 66.88
CA SER A 40 20.27 12.60 65.98
C SER A 40 19.37 13.76 66.38
N SER A 41 19.72 14.98 65.98
CA SER A 41 18.82 16.12 66.15
C SER A 41 17.61 15.98 65.23
N LEU A 42 16.46 16.46 65.69
CA LEU A 42 15.21 16.45 64.92
C LEU A 42 15.38 17.08 63.53
N TRP A 43 16.20 18.12 63.45
CA TRP A 43 16.49 18.84 62.21
C TRP A 43 17.37 18.07 61.24
N VAL A 44 18.34 17.30 61.74
CA VAL A 44 19.16 16.42 60.90
C VAL A 44 18.31 15.27 60.35
N ALA A 45 17.45 14.67 61.19
CA ALA A 45 16.50 13.65 60.74
C ALA A 45 15.53 14.21 59.68
N LEU A 46 14.98 15.41 59.89
CA LEU A 46 14.07 16.05 58.93
C LEU A 46 14.77 16.37 57.60
N ALA A 47 16.00 16.90 57.64
CA ALA A 47 16.80 17.16 56.45
C ALA A 47 17.10 15.87 55.68
N ALA A 48 17.43 14.77 56.38
CA ALA A 48 17.66 13.47 55.77
C ALA A 48 16.39 12.93 55.07
N VAL A 49 15.21 13.08 55.68
CA VAL A 49 13.92 12.69 55.07
C VAL A 49 13.63 13.51 53.83
N ILE A 50 13.83 14.84 53.88
CA ILE A 50 13.62 15.71 52.72
C ILE A 50 14.60 15.35 51.60
N LEU A 51 15.88 15.14 51.93
CA LEU A 51 16.91 14.74 50.97
C LEU A 51 16.55 13.40 50.32
N LEU A 52 16.14 12.40 51.12
CA LEU A 52 15.69 11.11 50.62
C LEU A 52 14.49 11.25 49.68
N TYR A 53 13.50 12.07 50.05
CA TYR A 53 12.34 12.35 49.20
C TYR A 53 12.74 13.00 47.86
N LEU A 54 13.64 13.99 47.89
CA LEU A 54 14.15 14.63 46.66
C LEU A 54 14.94 13.63 45.80
N LEU A 55 15.74 12.77 46.41
CA LEU A 55 16.52 11.75 45.71
C LEU A 55 15.62 10.70 45.06
N LEU A 56 14.60 10.21 45.76
CA LEU A 56 13.57 9.32 45.22
C LEU A 56 12.81 9.98 44.06
N ARG A 57 12.44 11.26 44.20
CA ARG A 57 11.79 12.03 43.13
C ARG A 57 12.70 12.18 41.92
N LEU A 58 13.98 12.49 42.12
CA LEU A 58 14.97 12.62 41.06
C LEU A 58 15.15 11.29 40.31
N VAL A 59 15.29 10.18 41.02
CA VAL A 59 15.34 8.83 40.44
C VAL A 59 14.06 8.55 39.64
N GLY A 60 12.88 8.87 40.17
CA GLY A 60 11.61 8.73 39.45
C GLY A 60 11.56 9.53 38.14
N VAL A 61 12.04 10.78 38.15
CA VAL A 61 12.14 11.63 36.96
C VAL A 61 13.13 11.03 35.94
N ILE A 62 14.31 10.58 36.38
CA ILE A 62 15.31 9.96 35.51
C ILE A 62 14.77 8.69 34.85
N VAL A 63 14.14 7.79 35.62
CA VAL A 63 13.52 6.56 35.12
C VAL A 63 12.39 6.87 34.12
N SER A 64 11.60 7.91 34.36
CA SER A 64 10.54 8.34 33.43
C SER A 64 11.10 8.93 32.12
N ARG A 65 12.20 9.70 32.20
CA ARG A 65 12.87 10.35 31.05
C ARG A 65 13.66 9.36 30.19
N LEU A 66 14.24 8.33 30.79
CA LEU A 66 14.97 7.26 30.10
C LEU A 66 14.05 6.28 29.35
N GLY A 67 12.73 6.53 29.29
CA GLY A 67 11.82 5.76 28.43
C GLY A 67 11.55 4.33 28.90
N VAL A 68 11.95 3.98 30.13
CA VAL A 68 11.62 2.70 30.79
C VAL A 68 10.15 2.67 31.22
N GLY A 69 9.45 3.81 31.17
CA GLY A 69 8.00 3.84 31.23
C GLY A 69 7.38 3.02 30.09
N ARG A 70 6.36 2.21 30.39
CA ARG A 70 5.71 1.25 29.48
C ARG A 70 5.40 1.77 28.05
N GLY A 71 5.26 3.08 27.86
CA GLY A 71 5.05 3.71 26.54
C GLY A 71 6.32 3.93 25.68
N GLY A 72 7.49 4.19 26.27
CA GLY A 72 8.74 4.42 25.53
C GLY A 72 9.29 3.15 24.90
N LEU A 73 9.28 2.06 25.68
CA LEU A 73 9.66 0.73 25.20
C LEU A 73 8.70 0.20 24.12
N ARG A 74 7.39 0.49 24.24
CA ARG A 74 6.39 0.14 23.23
C ARG A 74 6.68 0.85 21.90
N ASN A 75 6.84 2.17 21.94
CA ASN A 75 7.12 2.95 20.74
C ASN A 75 8.47 2.57 20.10
N TRP A 76 9.50 2.24 20.89
CA TRP A 76 10.77 1.75 20.35
C TRP A 76 10.61 0.38 19.67
N ARG A 77 9.85 -0.55 20.28
CA ARG A 77 9.54 -1.86 19.69
C ARG A 77 8.75 -1.73 18.40
N GLU A 78 7.73 -0.88 18.36
CA GLU A 78 6.93 -0.60 17.15
C GLU A 78 7.81 -0.03 16.03
N ARG A 79 8.62 0.99 16.32
CA ARG A 79 9.57 1.54 15.32
C ARG A 79 10.57 0.49 14.83
N ARG A 80 11.02 -0.42 15.70
CA ARG A 80 11.91 -1.51 15.30
C ARG A 80 11.20 -2.54 14.42
N ARG A 81 9.93 -2.86 14.71
CA ARG A 81 9.10 -3.75 13.89
C ARG A 81 8.86 -3.17 12.50
N HIS A 82 8.43 -1.91 12.39
CA HIS A 82 8.25 -1.25 11.09
C HIS A 82 9.54 -1.22 10.27
N ARG A 83 10.70 -0.94 10.90
CA ARG A 83 11.99 -1.02 10.21
C ARG A 83 12.31 -2.43 9.72
N ALA A 84 12.15 -3.43 10.57
CA ALA A 84 12.38 -4.82 10.19
C ALA A 84 11.43 -5.28 9.05
N ALA A 85 10.17 -4.84 9.06
CA ALA A 85 9.21 -5.14 8.00
C ALA A 85 9.56 -4.47 6.67
N ARG A 86 10.06 -3.23 6.70
CA ARG A 86 10.60 -2.54 5.51
C ARG A 86 11.81 -3.30 4.94
N ASP A 87 12.75 -3.72 5.80
CA ASP A 87 13.90 -4.52 5.36
C ASP A 87 13.47 -5.87 4.75
N GLN A 88 12.45 -6.52 5.33
CA GLN A 88 11.85 -7.74 4.78
C GLN A 88 11.18 -7.49 3.43
N THR A 89 10.51 -6.35 3.26
CA THR A 89 9.92 -5.96 1.99
C THR A 89 10.99 -5.83 0.91
N ILE A 90 12.07 -5.09 1.19
CA ILE A 90 13.19 -4.91 0.25
C ILE A 90 13.80 -6.26 -0.12
N ARG A 91 14.07 -7.13 0.86
CA ARG A 91 14.58 -8.48 0.60
C ARG A 91 13.60 -9.31 -0.22
N GLY A 92 12.32 -9.26 0.09
CA GLY A 92 11.29 -9.98 -0.66
C GLY A 92 11.22 -9.54 -2.13
N LEU A 93 11.33 -8.24 -2.40
CA LEU A 93 11.39 -7.69 -3.76
C LEU A 93 12.68 -8.08 -4.49
N LEU A 94 13.82 -8.14 -3.80
CA LEU A 94 15.08 -8.65 -4.38
C LEU A 94 14.96 -10.13 -4.75
N GLN A 95 14.43 -10.96 -3.85
CA GLN A 95 14.16 -12.37 -4.14
C GLN A 95 13.18 -12.54 -5.31
N MET A 96 12.18 -11.67 -5.42
CA MET A 96 11.27 -11.65 -6.56
C MET A 96 11.99 -11.33 -7.87
N ALA A 97 12.91 -10.37 -7.86
CA ALA A 97 13.71 -10.01 -9.03
C ALA A 97 14.70 -11.13 -9.44
N GLU A 98 15.19 -11.91 -8.47
CA GLU A 98 16.05 -13.08 -8.70
C GLU A 98 15.27 -14.33 -9.14
N GLY A 99 13.93 -14.30 -9.13
CA GLY A 99 13.07 -15.42 -9.49
C GLY A 99 12.80 -16.41 -8.34
N HIS A 100 13.18 -16.07 -7.10
CA HIS A 100 12.91 -16.87 -5.92
C HIS A 100 11.50 -16.60 -5.37
N TRP A 101 10.49 -17.07 -6.10
CA TRP A 101 9.07 -16.75 -5.86
C TRP A 101 8.55 -17.13 -4.48
N GLU A 102 8.87 -18.34 -4.00
CA GLU A 102 8.41 -18.83 -2.71
C GLU A 102 8.94 -18.01 -1.54
N GLU A 103 10.24 -17.67 -1.59
CA GLU A 103 10.85 -16.85 -0.55
C GLU A 103 10.36 -15.40 -0.59
N ALA A 104 10.26 -14.84 -1.80
CA ALA A 104 9.68 -13.52 -2.02
C ALA A 104 8.27 -13.41 -1.41
N ARG A 105 7.39 -14.36 -1.76
CA ARG A 105 6.03 -14.45 -1.23
C ARG A 105 6.02 -14.45 0.29
N ARG A 106 6.79 -15.35 0.91
CA ARG A 106 6.86 -15.49 2.37
C ARG A 106 7.31 -14.19 3.04
N LEU A 107 8.33 -13.52 2.51
CA LEU A 107 8.86 -12.28 3.06
C LEU A 107 7.86 -11.13 2.92
N LEU A 108 7.22 -11.01 1.75
CA LEU A 108 6.25 -9.95 1.45
C LEU A 108 4.95 -10.12 2.25
N GLU A 109 4.38 -11.32 2.31
CA GLU A 109 3.18 -11.63 3.10
C GLU A 109 3.41 -11.36 4.59
N LYS A 110 4.59 -11.73 5.11
CA LYS A 110 4.97 -11.47 6.50
C LYS A 110 5.16 -9.98 6.81
N ALA A 111 5.71 -9.22 5.87
CA ALA A 111 5.96 -7.79 6.05
C ALA A 111 4.69 -6.94 5.89
N ALA A 112 3.71 -7.39 5.09
CA ALA A 112 2.53 -6.63 4.71
C ALA A 112 1.75 -5.99 5.89
N PRO A 113 1.41 -6.68 6.99
CA PRO A 113 0.65 -6.07 8.09
C PRO A 113 1.45 -5.05 8.92
N GLU A 114 2.78 -5.05 8.79
CA GLU A 114 3.69 -4.24 9.61
C GLU A 114 4.24 -3.02 8.84
N VAL A 115 3.90 -2.84 7.56
CA VAL A 115 4.30 -1.67 6.77
C VAL A 115 3.16 -0.67 6.61
N GLU A 116 3.52 0.58 6.33
CA GLU A 116 2.54 1.67 6.11
C GLU A 116 1.71 1.47 4.83
N ALA A 117 2.23 0.73 3.86
CA ALA A 117 1.54 0.44 2.58
C ALA A 117 1.39 -1.09 2.36
N PRO A 118 0.46 -1.77 3.08
CA PRO A 118 0.27 -3.22 2.97
C PRO A 118 -0.08 -3.69 1.55
N LEU A 119 -0.83 -2.86 0.81
CA LEU A 119 -1.30 -3.14 -0.54
C LEU A 119 -0.17 -3.60 -1.48
N ILE A 120 0.95 -2.88 -1.50
CA ILE A 120 2.07 -3.19 -2.41
C ILE A 120 2.65 -4.56 -2.10
N ASN A 121 2.81 -4.89 -0.81
CA ASN A 121 3.36 -6.16 -0.41
C ASN A 121 2.42 -7.32 -0.73
N TYR A 122 1.12 -7.17 -0.47
CA TYR A 122 0.14 -8.22 -0.81
C TYR A 122 0.02 -8.44 -2.32
N LEU A 123 0.05 -7.38 -3.15
CA LEU A 123 0.02 -7.51 -4.61
C LEU A 123 1.27 -8.22 -5.15
N ASN A 124 2.46 -7.86 -4.67
CA ASN A 124 3.69 -8.53 -5.09
C ASN A 124 3.77 -9.97 -4.57
N ALA A 125 3.28 -10.23 -3.35
CA ALA A 125 3.15 -11.59 -2.83
C ALA A 125 2.19 -12.43 -3.68
N ALA A 126 1.06 -11.86 -4.12
CA ALA A 126 0.10 -12.54 -5.00
C ALA A 126 0.72 -12.87 -6.36
N ARG A 127 1.52 -11.95 -6.92
CA ARG A 127 2.29 -12.21 -8.14
C ARG A 127 3.33 -13.31 -7.95
N ALA A 128 4.09 -13.27 -6.85
CA ALA A 128 5.02 -14.35 -6.54
C ALA A 128 4.31 -15.70 -6.34
N ALA A 129 3.11 -15.72 -5.75
CA ALA A 129 2.30 -16.94 -5.65
C ALA A 129 1.87 -17.48 -7.03
N GLN A 130 1.49 -16.58 -7.95
CA GLN A 130 1.14 -16.93 -9.34
C GLN A 130 2.32 -17.60 -10.06
N GLU A 131 3.51 -17.00 -9.98
CA GLU A 131 4.73 -17.53 -10.61
C GLU A 131 5.19 -18.86 -9.99
N ALA A 132 4.91 -19.07 -8.70
CA ALA A 132 5.12 -20.33 -8.01
C ALA A 132 4.06 -21.41 -8.35
N GLY A 133 3.02 -21.08 -9.13
CA GLY A 133 1.92 -21.98 -9.48
C GLY A 133 0.84 -22.13 -8.39
N ASP A 134 0.85 -21.31 -7.33
CA ASP A 134 -0.15 -21.32 -6.26
C ASP A 134 -1.28 -20.31 -6.51
N ALA A 135 -2.25 -20.71 -7.33
CA ALA A 135 -3.43 -19.92 -7.63
C ALA A 135 -4.31 -19.64 -6.39
N ALA A 136 -4.42 -20.60 -5.46
CA ALA A 136 -5.22 -20.42 -4.25
C ALA A 136 -4.58 -19.40 -3.30
N GLY A 137 -3.26 -19.44 -3.16
CA GLY A 137 -2.47 -18.46 -2.43
C GLY A 137 -2.58 -17.07 -3.04
N ARG A 138 -2.48 -16.95 -4.37
CA ARG A 138 -2.72 -15.68 -5.09
C ARG A 138 -4.07 -15.08 -4.73
N ASP A 139 -5.17 -15.84 -4.85
CA ASP A 139 -6.52 -15.32 -4.61
C ASP A 139 -6.77 -14.95 -3.15
N ARG A 140 -6.10 -15.64 -2.21
CA ARG A 140 -6.08 -15.24 -0.80
C ARG A 140 -5.38 -13.90 -0.60
N LEU A 141 -4.22 -13.73 -1.24
CA LEU A 141 -3.39 -12.52 -1.12
C LEU A 141 -4.05 -11.30 -1.79
N LEU A 142 -4.73 -11.46 -2.93
CA LEU A 142 -5.52 -10.39 -3.55
C LEU A 142 -6.67 -9.93 -2.65
N ARG A 143 -7.38 -10.87 -2.00
CA ARG A 143 -8.41 -10.51 -1.01
C ARG A 143 -7.84 -9.80 0.21
N ALA A 144 -6.66 -10.23 0.69
CA ALA A 144 -5.96 -9.55 1.77
C ALA A 144 -5.54 -8.13 1.36
N ALA A 145 -5.09 -7.95 0.11
CA ALA A 145 -4.76 -6.65 -0.47
C ALA A 145 -5.97 -5.70 -0.44
N GLU A 146 -7.13 -6.14 -0.92
CA GLU A 146 -8.37 -5.35 -0.91
C GLU A 146 -8.83 -5.00 0.52
N ALA A 147 -8.80 -5.97 1.43
CA ALA A 147 -9.22 -5.76 2.82
C ALA A 147 -8.27 -4.83 3.60
N SER A 148 -6.98 -4.84 3.27
CA SER A 148 -5.95 -4.10 4.00
C SER A 148 -5.96 -2.59 3.72
N THR A 149 -6.48 -2.14 2.57
CA THR A 149 -6.34 -0.75 2.13
C THR A 149 -7.67 -0.22 1.57
N PRO A 150 -8.30 0.77 2.22
CA PRO A 150 -9.52 1.39 1.70
C PRO A 150 -9.32 1.96 0.29
N GLY A 151 -10.29 1.72 -0.60
CA GLY A 151 -10.23 2.19 -1.99
C GLY A 151 -9.32 1.36 -2.91
N ALA A 152 -8.69 0.29 -2.43
CA ALA A 152 -7.78 -0.52 -3.24
C ALA A 152 -8.47 -1.44 -4.27
N ARG A 153 -9.79 -1.62 -4.18
CA ARG A 153 -10.56 -2.56 -5.03
C ARG A 153 -10.23 -2.45 -6.53
N PHE A 154 -10.18 -1.22 -7.05
CA PHE A 154 -9.87 -1.02 -8.48
C PHE A 154 -8.45 -1.47 -8.83
N ALA A 155 -7.46 -1.14 -8.00
CA ALA A 155 -6.07 -1.52 -8.19
C ALA A 155 -5.87 -3.04 -8.07
N VAL A 156 -6.56 -3.69 -7.11
CA VAL A 156 -6.55 -5.15 -6.94
C VAL A 156 -7.16 -5.84 -8.15
N GLY A 157 -8.32 -5.37 -8.64
CA GLY A 157 -8.94 -5.92 -9.85
C GLY A 157 -8.06 -5.74 -11.09
N LEU A 158 -7.36 -4.62 -11.22
CA LEU A 158 -6.42 -4.40 -12.32
C LEU A 158 -5.23 -5.37 -12.25
N ALA A 159 -4.65 -5.54 -11.06
CA ALA A 159 -3.59 -6.53 -10.84
C ALA A 159 -4.08 -7.96 -11.12
N GLN A 160 -5.33 -8.30 -10.74
CA GLN A 160 -5.93 -9.59 -11.06
C GLN A 160 -6.06 -9.80 -12.58
N ALA A 161 -6.53 -8.80 -13.32
CA ALA A 161 -6.61 -8.86 -14.78
C ALA A 161 -5.21 -9.05 -15.41
N GLU A 162 -4.18 -8.35 -14.91
CA GLU A 162 -2.80 -8.53 -15.36
C GLU A 162 -2.32 -9.97 -15.14
N LEU A 163 -2.54 -10.53 -13.95
CA LEU A 163 -2.16 -11.91 -13.64
C LEU A 163 -2.90 -12.94 -14.49
N GLN A 164 -4.18 -12.73 -14.79
CA GLN A 164 -4.97 -13.58 -15.69
C GLN A 164 -4.44 -13.52 -17.12
N ARG A 165 -4.15 -12.31 -17.60
CA ARG A 165 -3.56 -12.06 -18.92
C ARG A 165 -2.23 -12.76 -19.08
N ASP A 166 -1.35 -12.65 -18.09
CA ASP A 166 0.00 -13.23 -18.14
C ASP A 166 -0.05 -14.78 -18.11
N GLN A 167 -1.13 -15.37 -17.60
CA GLN A 167 -1.40 -16.82 -17.69
C GLN A 167 -2.16 -17.25 -18.96
N GLY A 168 -2.47 -16.32 -19.87
CA GLY A 168 -3.25 -16.61 -21.07
C GLY A 168 -4.73 -16.91 -20.80
N GLN A 169 -5.26 -16.55 -19.62
CA GLN A 169 -6.67 -16.72 -19.27
C GLN A 169 -7.49 -15.53 -19.81
N TRP A 170 -7.58 -15.42 -21.13
CA TRP A 170 -8.11 -14.24 -21.81
C TRP A 170 -9.60 -13.99 -21.50
N GLU A 171 -10.42 -15.02 -21.38
CA GLU A 171 -11.85 -14.88 -21.06
C GLU A 171 -12.06 -14.37 -19.63
N ALA A 172 -11.30 -14.92 -18.67
CA ALA A 172 -11.35 -14.47 -17.28
C ALA A 172 -10.83 -13.03 -17.15
N CYS A 173 -9.74 -12.71 -17.86
CA CYS A 173 -9.18 -11.36 -17.94
C CYS A 173 -10.22 -10.37 -18.49
N LEU A 174 -10.88 -10.72 -19.60
CA LEU A 174 -11.92 -9.90 -20.21
C LEU A 174 -13.08 -9.65 -19.23
N ALA A 175 -13.56 -10.68 -18.54
CA ALA A 175 -14.64 -10.54 -17.55
C ALA A 175 -14.26 -9.55 -16.43
N THR A 176 -13.03 -9.65 -15.89
CA THR A 176 -12.50 -8.73 -14.89
C THR A 176 -12.39 -7.31 -15.44
N LEU A 177 -11.84 -7.13 -16.64
CA LEU A 177 -11.69 -5.83 -17.29
C LEU A 177 -13.03 -5.16 -17.60
N LEU A 178 -14.06 -5.90 -17.98
CA LEU A 178 -15.41 -5.36 -18.19
C LEU A 178 -16.03 -4.84 -16.88
N GLN A 179 -15.76 -5.49 -15.75
CA GLN A 179 -16.17 -4.97 -14.44
C GLN A 179 -15.45 -3.66 -14.10
N LEU A 180 -14.14 -3.57 -14.38
CA LEU A 180 -13.36 -2.35 -14.17
C LEU A 180 -13.76 -1.23 -15.12
N TYR A 181 -14.06 -1.55 -16.37
CA TYR A 181 -14.51 -0.60 -17.38
C TYR A 181 -15.83 0.05 -16.99
N ARG A 182 -16.79 -0.71 -16.44
CA ARG A 182 -18.05 -0.15 -15.91
C ARG A 182 -17.82 0.85 -14.76
N GLN A 183 -16.77 0.65 -13.97
CA GLN A 183 -16.44 1.55 -12.85
C GLN A 183 -15.69 2.80 -13.33
N ALA A 184 -14.75 2.63 -14.27
CA ALA A 184 -13.94 3.72 -14.81
C ALA A 184 -13.79 3.62 -16.34
N PRO A 185 -14.81 4.03 -17.12
CA PRO A 185 -14.79 3.91 -18.59
C PRO A 185 -13.68 4.71 -19.27
N ARG A 186 -13.13 5.71 -18.58
CA ARG A 186 -12.08 6.61 -19.11
C ARG A 186 -10.66 6.12 -18.79
N HIS A 187 -10.51 4.99 -18.09
CA HIS A 187 -9.21 4.55 -17.61
C HIS A 187 -8.38 3.94 -18.76
N GLY A 188 -7.45 4.72 -19.31
CA GLY A 188 -6.71 4.35 -20.53
C GLY A 188 -5.98 3.00 -20.47
N ARG A 189 -5.48 2.58 -19.29
CA ARG A 189 -4.86 1.25 -19.14
C ARG A 189 -5.86 0.10 -19.29
N VAL A 190 -7.10 0.26 -18.79
CA VAL A 190 -8.15 -0.75 -18.92
C VAL A 190 -8.57 -0.87 -20.39
N LEU A 191 -8.74 0.28 -21.05
CA LEU A 191 -9.06 0.33 -22.48
C LEU A 191 -8.00 -0.38 -23.34
N ARG A 192 -6.71 -0.14 -23.09
CA ARG A 192 -5.64 -0.87 -23.80
C ARG A 192 -5.67 -2.38 -23.54
N MET A 193 -5.83 -2.79 -22.28
CA MET A 193 -5.91 -4.21 -21.94
C MET A 193 -7.14 -4.90 -22.54
N LEU A 194 -8.27 -4.18 -22.68
CA LEU A 194 -9.46 -4.69 -23.37
C LEU A 194 -9.16 -4.95 -24.86
N VAL A 195 -8.48 -4.02 -25.54
CA VAL A 195 -8.04 -4.24 -26.93
C VAL A 195 -7.17 -5.49 -27.03
N ASP A 196 -6.20 -5.65 -26.14
CA ASP A 196 -5.34 -6.84 -26.12
C ASP A 196 -6.16 -8.13 -25.93
N CYS A 197 -7.12 -8.15 -25.00
CA CYS A 197 -7.96 -9.31 -24.76
C CYS A 197 -8.86 -9.63 -25.95
N TYR A 198 -9.51 -8.62 -26.54
CA TYR A 198 -10.36 -8.83 -27.70
C TYR A 198 -9.58 -9.31 -28.93
N ARG A 199 -8.34 -8.83 -29.12
CA ARG A 199 -7.46 -9.35 -30.19
C ARG A 199 -7.17 -10.84 -30.00
N GLN A 200 -6.85 -11.27 -28.78
CA GLN A 200 -6.53 -12.67 -28.47
C GLN A 200 -7.75 -13.60 -28.56
N LEU A 201 -8.93 -13.08 -28.24
CA LEU A 201 -10.21 -13.79 -28.37
C LEU A 201 -10.82 -13.67 -29.78
N GLU A 202 -10.13 -12.96 -30.69
CA GLU A 202 -10.60 -12.63 -32.03
C GLU A 202 -12.00 -11.98 -32.06
N ASP A 203 -12.36 -11.21 -31.03
CA ASP A 203 -13.62 -10.44 -30.99
C ASP A 203 -13.42 -9.07 -31.63
N TRP A 204 -13.32 -9.09 -32.96
CA TRP A 204 -13.05 -7.89 -33.76
C TRP A 204 -14.19 -6.88 -33.73
N GLN A 205 -15.44 -7.33 -33.54
CA GLN A 205 -16.59 -6.45 -33.42
C GLN A 205 -16.49 -5.60 -32.15
N ALA A 206 -16.15 -6.21 -31.02
CA ALA A 206 -15.96 -5.48 -29.77
C ALA A 206 -14.80 -4.47 -29.85
N ILE A 207 -13.75 -4.75 -30.63
CA ILE A 207 -12.68 -3.78 -30.90
C ILE A 207 -13.22 -2.55 -31.64
N LEU A 208 -14.02 -2.75 -32.68
CA LEU A 208 -14.62 -1.65 -33.46
C LEU A 208 -15.56 -0.80 -32.59
N GLU A 209 -16.34 -1.42 -31.70
CA GLU A 209 -17.19 -0.67 -30.76
C GLU A 209 -16.38 0.15 -29.75
N LEU A 210 -15.15 -0.28 -29.44
CA LEU A 210 -14.26 0.39 -28.49
C LEU A 210 -13.53 1.60 -29.10
N THR A 211 -13.48 1.75 -30.43
CA THR A 211 -12.66 2.79 -31.09
C THR A 211 -13.07 4.20 -30.72
N ASP A 212 -14.37 4.46 -30.56
CA ASP A 212 -14.87 5.79 -30.19
C ASP A 212 -14.42 6.17 -28.78
N ALA A 213 -14.45 5.20 -27.85
CA ALA A 213 -13.95 5.41 -26.49
C ALA A 213 -12.42 5.60 -26.47
N LEU A 214 -11.67 4.85 -27.28
CA LEU A 214 -10.21 4.99 -27.42
C LEU A 214 -9.83 6.37 -27.96
N HIS A 215 -10.56 6.86 -28.97
CA HIS A 215 -10.37 8.19 -29.54
C HIS A 215 -10.72 9.30 -28.55
N LYS A 216 -11.93 9.26 -27.99
CA LYS A 216 -12.47 10.28 -27.07
C LYS A 216 -11.63 10.46 -25.82
N HIS A 217 -10.94 9.41 -25.39
CA HIS A 217 -10.08 9.43 -24.20
C HIS A 217 -8.59 9.55 -24.51
N HIS A 218 -8.22 9.83 -25.76
CA HIS A 218 -6.82 9.99 -26.21
C HIS A 218 -5.93 8.82 -25.77
N VAL A 219 -6.47 7.60 -25.80
CA VAL A 219 -5.73 6.39 -25.39
C VAL A 219 -4.76 5.95 -26.48
N LEU A 220 -5.15 6.20 -27.74
CA LEU A 220 -4.39 5.96 -28.95
C LEU A 220 -4.39 7.23 -29.81
N GLU A 221 -3.28 7.49 -30.47
CA GLU A 221 -3.18 8.52 -31.51
C GLU A 221 -4.01 8.15 -32.74
N ALA A 222 -4.33 9.14 -33.58
CA ALA A 222 -5.19 8.96 -34.75
C ALA A 222 -4.69 7.84 -35.69
N ASP A 223 -3.38 7.80 -35.97
CA ASP A 223 -2.76 6.79 -36.83
C ASP A 223 -2.85 5.38 -36.24
N ALA A 224 -2.60 5.26 -34.93
CA ALA A 224 -2.69 3.98 -34.22
C ALA A 224 -4.14 3.47 -34.17
N LEU A 225 -5.12 4.37 -34.04
CA LEU A 225 -6.53 4.04 -34.08
C LEU A 225 -6.98 3.60 -35.48
N ALA A 226 -6.49 4.28 -36.54
CA ALA A 226 -6.75 3.88 -37.92
C ALA A 226 -6.19 2.49 -38.21
N ALA A 227 -4.95 2.22 -37.78
CA ALA A 227 -4.33 0.90 -37.90
C ALA A 227 -5.13 -0.19 -37.16
N LEU A 228 -5.59 0.09 -35.93
CA LEU A 228 -6.42 -0.83 -35.16
C LEU A 228 -7.76 -1.12 -35.86
N ARG A 229 -8.40 -0.11 -36.45
CA ARG A 229 -9.63 -0.28 -37.22
C ARG A 229 -9.40 -1.18 -38.44
N ILE A 230 -8.34 -0.93 -39.20
CA ILE A 230 -7.97 -1.74 -40.37
C ILE A 230 -7.75 -3.20 -39.96
N GLU A 231 -7.03 -3.43 -38.87
CA GLU A 231 -6.80 -4.76 -38.32
C GLU A 231 -8.11 -5.46 -37.96
N ALA A 232 -9.01 -4.81 -37.23
CA ALA A 232 -10.28 -5.39 -36.82
C ALA A 232 -11.18 -5.73 -38.02
N TRP A 233 -11.27 -4.86 -39.02
CA TRP A 233 -12.02 -5.16 -40.25
C TRP A 233 -11.42 -6.34 -41.03
N ARG A 234 -10.09 -6.43 -41.12
CA ARG A 234 -9.42 -7.59 -41.73
C ARG A 234 -9.70 -8.88 -40.97
N GLY A 235 -9.63 -8.84 -39.64
CA GLY A 235 -9.95 -9.99 -38.80
C GLY A 235 -11.38 -10.50 -39.00
N ARG A 236 -12.37 -9.60 -39.11
CA ARG A 236 -13.76 -9.99 -39.44
C ARG A 236 -13.88 -10.67 -40.79
N LEU A 237 -13.19 -10.17 -41.80
CA LEU A 237 -13.18 -10.80 -43.12
C LEU A 237 -12.58 -12.19 -43.06
N ASP A 238 -11.45 -12.33 -42.38
CA ASP A 238 -10.72 -13.59 -42.29
C ASP A 238 -11.55 -14.67 -41.57
N GLN A 239 -12.35 -14.29 -40.57
CA GLN A 239 -13.28 -15.18 -39.87
C GLN A 239 -14.41 -15.74 -40.76
N GLY A 240 -14.78 -15.05 -41.84
CA GLY A 240 -15.77 -15.53 -42.81
C GLY A 240 -17.17 -15.82 -42.25
N ARG A 241 -17.53 -15.24 -41.10
CA ARG A 241 -18.86 -15.40 -40.48
C ARG A 241 -19.95 -14.63 -41.23
N GLU A 242 -19.57 -13.59 -41.95
CA GLU A 242 -20.46 -12.71 -42.71
C GLU A 242 -20.02 -12.69 -44.18
N SER A 243 -20.96 -12.44 -45.08
CA SER A 243 -20.66 -12.28 -46.50
C SER A 243 -19.72 -11.09 -46.71
N ALA A 244 -18.74 -11.26 -47.60
CA ALA A 244 -17.81 -10.17 -47.93
C ALA A 244 -18.54 -8.95 -48.53
N ALA A 245 -19.68 -9.16 -49.20
CA ALA A 245 -20.52 -8.08 -49.70
C ALA A 245 -21.17 -7.27 -48.56
N ASP A 246 -21.75 -7.96 -47.57
CA ASP A 246 -22.40 -7.31 -46.41
C ASP A 246 -21.39 -6.52 -45.58
N LEU A 247 -20.20 -7.08 -45.38
CA LEU A 247 -19.10 -6.41 -44.69
C LEU A 247 -18.58 -5.19 -45.45
N LEU A 248 -18.60 -5.21 -46.78
CA LEU A 248 -18.20 -4.07 -47.62
C LEU A 248 -19.20 -2.93 -47.50
N ASP A 249 -20.50 -3.25 -47.42
CA ASP A 249 -21.55 -2.27 -47.20
C ASP A 249 -21.49 -1.63 -45.82
N ALA A 250 -21.15 -2.42 -44.79
CA ALA A 250 -20.92 -1.94 -43.43
C ALA A 250 -19.62 -1.12 -43.25
N LEU A 251 -18.70 -1.15 -44.23
CA LEU A 251 -17.42 -0.49 -44.12
C LEU A 251 -17.57 1.05 -44.16
N PRO A 252 -17.05 1.79 -43.15
CA PRO A 252 -17.03 3.25 -43.12
C PRO A 252 -16.34 3.82 -44.37
N ARG A 253 -16.87 4.93 -44.91
CA ARG A 253 -16.38 5.54 -46.15
C ARG A 253 -14.91 5.90 -46.11
N GLU A 254 -14.40 6.28 -44.95
CA GLU A 254 -13.00 6.64 -44.74
C GLU A 254 -12.07 5.45 -44.98
N LEU A 255 -12.52 4.23 -44.65
CA LEU A 255 -11.75 3.00 -44.80
C LEU A 255 -11.92 2.34 -46.19
N ARG A 256 -12.89 2.79 -47.01
CA ARG A 256 -13.10 2.29 -48.37
C ARG A 256 -11.99 2.69 -49.35
N HIS A 257 -11.17 3.68 -48.99
CA HIS A 257 -10.03 4.14 -49.79
C HIS A 257 -8.69 3.60 -49.29
N GLU A 258 -8.68 2.88 -48.16
CA GLU A 258 -7.45 2.33 -47.59
C GLU A 258 -7.00 1.09 -48.36
N PRO A 259 -5.84 1.11 -49.05
CA PRO A 259 -5.41 0.05 -49.96
C PRO A 259 -5.34 -1.33 -49.29
N ALA A 260 -4.94 -1.38 -48.02
CA ALA A 260 -4.79 -2.62 -47.25
C ALA A 260 -6.12 -3.31 -46.91
N VAL A 261 -7.22 -2.55 -46.86
CA VAL A 261 -8.56 -3.07 -46.61
C VAL A 261 -9.17 -3.52 -47.94
N VAL A 262 -9.08 -2.67 -48.97
CA VAL A 262 -9.66 -2.93 -50.29
C VAL A 262 -9.04 -4.17 -50.96
N SER A 263 -7.72 -4.37 -50.87
CA SER A 263 -7.07 -5.54 -51.46
C SER A 263 -7.57 -6.85 -50.85
N ARG A 264 -7.71 -6.90 -49.52
CA ARG A 264 -8.23 -8.08 -48.80
C ARG A 264 -9.71 -8.35 -49.11
N PHE A 265 -10.54 -7.31 -49.22
CA PHE A 265 -11.92 -7.46 -49.67
C PHE A 265 -11.99 -8.03 -51.09
N ALA A 266 -11.17 -7.51 -52.02
CA ALA A 266 -11.13 -7.97 -53.40
C ALA A 266 -10.69 -9.43 -53.53
N GLU A 267 -9.66 -9.84 -52.77
CA GLU A 267 -9.20 -11.24 -52.71
C GLU A 267 -10.30 -12.18 -52.21
N ARG A 268 -11.01 -11.80 -51.14
CA ARG A 268 -12.07 -12.60 -50.54
C ARG A 268 -13.29 -12.73 -51.47
N LEU A 269 -13.69 -11.64 -52.13
CA LEU A 269 -14.79 -11.62 -53.10
C LEU A 269 -14.45 -12.48 -54.34
N ALA A 270 -13.23 -12.37 -54.86
CA ALA A 270 -12.77 -13.21 -55.96
C ALA A 270 -12.75 -14.70 -55.59
N ALA A 271 -12.37 -15.02 -54.35
CA ALA A 271 -12.39 -16.39 -53.82
C ALA A 271 -13.82 -16.92 -53.60
N SER A 272 -14.78 -16.08 -53.20
CA SER A 272 -16.18 -16.48 -53.07
C SER A 272 -16.88 -16.67 -54.41
N ASP A 273 -16.58 -15.82 -55.41
CA ASP A 273 -17.11 -15.96 -56.78
C ASP A 273 -16.53 -17.19 -57.50
N ALA A 274 -15.28 -17.58 -57.18
CA ALA A 274 -14.66 -18.78 -57.72
C ALA A 274 -15.16 -20.09 -57.07
N ALA A 275 -15.84 -20.02 -55.93
CA ALA A 275 -16.36 -21.16 -55.18
C ALA A 275 -17.87 -21.41 -55.40
N ALA A 276 -18.55 -20.48 -56.09
CA ALA A 276 -19.95 -20.57 -56.49
C ALA A 276 -20.10 -21.17 -57.91
#